data_AF-A0A2V5T6E8-F1
#
_entry.id   AF-A0A2V5T6E8-F1
#
_cell.length_a   1.000
_cell.length_b   1.000
_cell.length_c   1.000
_cell.angle_alpha   90.00
_cell.angle_beta   90.00
_cell.angle_gamma   90.00
#
_symmetry.space_group_name_H-M   'P 1'
#
loop_
_entity.id
_entity.type
_entity.pdbx_description
1 polymer ?
#
loop_
_entity_poly.entity_id
_entity_poly.type
_entity_poly.pdbx_seq_one_letter_code
_entity_poly.pdbx_strand_id
1 'polypeptide(L)'
;MIIITQPNATEEQINRIVTRVREFGLDAQISRGASRVIIGVIGPEALLREKPLAAMAGVEAIVPVLKPYKLAARDSRGPCAVTIGGVRVGGDEDVVLISGPCSVESREQIFSIARIVKKSGARILRGGAFKPRTSPYSFQGLREDGLRFLAEARAETGLPVITEIMDPRDLSVIEKYADCLQVGTRNMHNFS
;
A
#
# COMPACT_ATOMS: atom_id res chain seq x y z
N MET A 1 -11.56 -20.20 2.35
CA MET A 1 -10.85 -20.30 3.66
C MET A 1 -10.85 -21.76 4.09
N ILE A 2 -9.94 -22.16 4.97
CA ILE A 2 -9.91 -23.48 5.57
C ILE A 2 -10.15 -23.32 7.08
N ILE A 3 -11.14 -24.04 7.61
CA ILE A 3 -11.38 -24.15 9.05
C ILE A 3 -10.75 -25.46 9.51
N ILE A 4 -9.83 -25.38 10.45
CA ILE A 4 -9.19 -26.52 11.10
C ILE A 4 -9.95 -26.78 12.40
N THR A 5 -10.49 -27.98 12.59
CA THR A 5 -11.15 -28.34 13.83
C THR A 5 -10.15 -28.79 14.89
N GLN A 6 -10.57 -28.73 16.15
CA GLN A 6 -9.87 -29.39 17.26
C GLN A 6 -9.81 -30.92 17.00
N PRO A 7 -8.78 -31.64 17.52
CA PRO A 7 -8.63 -33.09 17.31
C PRO A 7 -9.81 -33.93 17.80
N ASN A 8 -10.49 -33.47 18.84
CA ASN A 8 -11.63 -34.14 19.48
C ASN A 8 -12.98 -33.47 19.15
N ALA A 9 -13.05 -32.68 18.07
CA ALA A 9 -14.29 -32.03 17.67
C ALA A 9 -15.38 -33.08 17.37
N THR A 10 -16.55 -32.93 18.00
CA THR A 10 -17.66 -33.88 17.83
C THR A 10 -18.37 -33.67 16.50
N GLU A 11 -19.07 -34.70 16.01
CA GLU A 11 -19.91 -34.58 14.81
C GLU A 11 -20.95 -33.45 14.93
N GLU A 12 -21.50 -33.24 16.11
CA GLU A 12 -22.44 -32.14 16.38
C GLU A 12 -21.76 -30.78 16.21
N GLN A 13 -20.55 -30.61 16.72
CA GLN A 13 -19.77 -29.37 16.55
C GLN A 13 -19.43 -29.13 15.08
N ILE A 14 -18.99 -30.16 14.35
CA ILE A 14 -18.66 -30.09 12.92
C ILE A 14 -19.91 -29.69 12.12
N ASN A 15 -21.04 -30.36 12.35
CA ASN A 15 -22.29 -30.05 11.67
C ASN A 15 -22.76 -28.62 11.98
N ARG A 16 -22.60 -28.16 13.23
CA ARG A 16 -22.94 -26.78 13.60
C ARG A 16 -22.07 -25.75 12.88
N ILE A 17 -20.77 -26.01 12.72
CA ILE A 17 -19.86 -25.15 11.93
C ILE A 17 -20.33 -25.11 10.47
N VAL A 18 -20.64 -26.27 9.87
CA VAL A 18 -21.10 -26.37 8.47
C VAL A 18 -22.42 -25.65 8.25
N THR A 19 -23.40 -25.83 9.13
CA THR A 19 -24.68 -25.09 9.09
C THR A 19 -24.42 -23.60 9.15
N ARG A 20 -23.54 -23.14 10.05
CA ARG A 20 -23.24 -21.72 10.19
C ARG A 20 -22.57 -21.13 8.96
N VAL A 21 -21.66 -21.88 8.31
CA VAL A 21 -21.06 -21.49 7.03
C VAL A 21 -22.13 -21.33 5.94
N ARG A 22 -23.09 -22.27 5.86
CA ARG A 22 -24.20 -22.22 4.89
C ARG A 22 -25.16 -21.06 5.14
N GLU A 23 -25.46 -20.74 6.40
CA GLU A 23 -26.25 -19.56 6.77
C GLU A 23 -25.62 -18.24 6.31
N PHE A 24 -24.30 -18.21 6.16
CA PHE A 24 -23.58 -17.05 5.61
C PHE A 24 -23.57 -17.01 4.09
N GLY A 25 -24.28 -17.91 3.42
CA GLY A 25 -24.34 -17.99 1.95
C GLY A 25 -23.08 -18.58 1.33
N LEU A 26 -22.30 -19.35 2.10
CA LEU A 26 -21.06 -20.00 1.68
C LEU A 26 -21.25 -21.52 1.65
N ASP A 27 -20.52 -22.21 0.79
CA ASP A 27 -20.54 -23.67 0.77
C ASP A 27 -19.39 -24.26 1.62
N ALA A 28 -19.58 -25.47 2.12
CA ALA A 28 -18.67 -26.14 3.03
C ALA A 28 -18.38 -27.57 2.56
N GLN A 29 -17.11 -27.87 2.33
CA GLN A 29 -16.62 -29.20 2.00
C GLN A 29 -15.84 -29.77 3.18
N ILE A 30 -16.28 -30.94 3.67
CA ILE A 30 -15.64 -31.60 4.80
C ILE A 30 -14.59 -32.58 4.29
N SER A 31 -13.39 -32.51 4.85
CA SER A 31 -12.30 -33.46 4.64
C SER A 31 -11.90 -34.07 5.98
N ARG A 32 -12.09 -35.38 6.13
CA ARG A 32 -11.81 -36.12 7.36
C ARG A 32 -10.39 -36.68 7.29
N GLY A 33 -9.49 -36.14 8.09
CA GLY A 33 -8.13 -36.67 8.25
C GLY A 33 -8.04 -37.69 9.38
N ALA A 34 -6.89 -38.35 9.49
CA ALA A 34 -6.64 -39.36 10.53
C ALA A 34 -6.65 -38.78 11.96
N SER A 35 -6.31 -37.49 12.13
CA SER A 35 -6.23 -36.83 13.44
C SER A 35 -7.17 -35.65 13.62
N ARG A 36 -7.64 -35.03 12.53
CA ARG A 36 -8.44 -33.80 12.55
C ARG A 36 -9.38 -33.75 11.35
N VAL A 37 -10.46 -32.98 11.49
CA VAL A 37 -11.36 -32.64 10.39
C VAL A 37 -11.00 -31.26 9.87
N ILE A 38 -11.02 -31.12 8.55
CA ILE A 38 -10.76 -29.86 7.85
C ILE A 38 -12.02 -29.51 7.09
N ILE A 39 -12.50 -28.28 7.24
CA ILE A 39 -13.67 -27.78 6.52
C ILE A 39 -13.18 -26.71 5.54
N GLY A 40 -13.17 -27.04 4.25
CA GLY A 40 -12.95 -26.09 3.19
C GLY A 40 -14.19 -25.24 2.99
N VAL A 41 -14.06 -23.92 3.06
CA VAL A 41 -15.15 -22.98 2.80
C VAL A 41 -15.00 -22.38 1.42
N ILE A 42 -16.01 -22.56 0.58
CA ILE A 42 -16.07 -22.16 -0.81
C ILE A 42 -17.02 -20.96 -0.94
N GLY A 43 -16.53 -19.89 -1.56
CA GLY A 43 -17.28 -18.66 -1.79
C GLY A 43 -16.49 -17.41 -1.39
N PRO A 44 -17.14 -16.23 -1.35
CA PRO A 44 -16.49 -14.96 -1.05
C PRO A 44 -15.93 -14.91 0.39
N GLU A 45 -14.61 -15.11 0.55
CA GLU A 45 -13.96 -15.13 1.87
C GLU A 45 -14.17 -13.85 2.70
N ALA A 46 -14.45 -12.71 2.06
CA ALA A 46 -14.71 -11.44 2.73
C ALA A 46 -15.91 -11.52 3.71
N LEU A 47 -16.96 -12.28 3.35
CA LEU A 47 -18.14 -12.48 4.18
C LEU A 47 -17.85 -13.22 5.49
N LEU A 48 -16.73 -13.94 5.52
CA LEU A 48 -16.30 -14.85 6.58
C LEU A 48 -15.39 -14.13 7.59
N ARG A 49 -14.60 -13.14 7.14
CA ARG A 49 -13.61 -12.42 7.97
C ARG A 49 -14.22 -11.69 9.16
N GLU A 50 -15.43 -11.16 8.98
CA GLU A 50 -16.12 -10.39 10.02
C GLU A 50 -16.97 -11.27 10.95
N LYS A 51 -17.01 -12.59 10.72
CA LYS A 51 -17.87 -13.52 11.47
C LYS A 51 -17.08 -14.20 12.58
N PRO A 52 -17.69 -14.44 13.76
CA PRO A 52 -17.00 -15.02 14.91
C PRO A 52 -16.88 -16.55 14.81
N LEU A 53 -16.55 -17.10 13.64
CA LEU A 53 -16.40 -18.54 13.44
C LEU A 53 -15.22 -19.12 14.25
N ALA A 54 -14.16 -18.33 14.46
CA ALA A 54 -13.02 -18.73 15.28
C ALA A 54 -13.38 -18.96 16.76
N ALA A 55 -14.50 -18.39 17.24
CA ALA A 55 -14.97 -18.56 18.61
C ALA A 55 -15.91 -19.76 18.79
N MET A 56 -16.28 -20.46 17.71
CA MET A 56 -17.17 -21.61 17.81
C MET A 56 -16.45 -22.82 18.42
N ALA A 57 -17.13 -23.52 19.32
CA ALA A 57 -16.62 -24.77 19.88
C ALA A 57 -16.33 -25.80 18.77
N GLY A 58 -15.17 -26.45 18.86
CA GLY A 58 -14.67 -27.38 17.85
C GLY A 58 -13.79 -26.73 16.77
N VAL A 59 -13.71 -25.40 16.69
CA VAL A 59 -12.77 -24.70 15.79
C VAL A 59 -11.44 -24.47 16.51
N GLU A 60 -10.33 -24.84 15.88
CA GLU A 60 -8.98 -24.57 16.38
C GLU A 60 -8.36 -23.37 15.66
N ALA A 61 -8.47 -23.31 14.34
CA ALA A 61 -7.90 -22.23 13.54
C ALA A 61 -8.69 -22.00 12.26
N ILE A 62 -8.65 -20.78 11.74
CA ILE A 62 -9.14 -20.43 10.41
C ILE A 62 -7.98 -19.89 9.61
N VAL A 63 -7.67 -20.56 8.51
CA VAL A 63 -6.57 -20.21 7.61
C VAL A 63 -7.15 -19.66 6.31
N PRO A 64 -6.88 -18.40 5.95
CA PRO A 64 -7.29 -17.87 4.66
C PRO A 64 -6.53 -18.59 3.54
N VAL A 65 -7.23 -18.94 2.45
CA VAL A 65 -6.59 -19.54 1.28
C VAL A 65 -6.13 -18.44 0.32
N LEU A 66 -6.93 -17.37 0.21
CA LEU A 66 -6.60 -16.23 -0.62
C LEU A 66 -5.76 -15.20 0.13
N LYS A 67 -4.80 -14.61 -0.58
CA LYS A 67 -4.01 -13.46 -0.09
C LYS A 67 -4.95 -12.29 0.25
N PRO A 68 -4.76 -11.58 1.38
CA PRO A 68 -5.65 -10.49 1.78
C PRO A 68 -5.57 -9.25 0.88
N TYR A 69 -4.58 -9.17 0.00
CA TYR A 69 -4.30 -8.06 -0.91
C TYR A 69 -4.48 -8.48 -2.38
N LYS A 70 -5.63 -9.09 -2.72
CA LYS A 70 -5.89 -9.68 -4.04
C LYS A 70 -5.56 -8.74 -5.20
N LEU A 71 -5.93 -7.45 -5.11
CA LEU A 71 -5.70 -6.46 -6.18
C LEU A 71 -4.23 -6.09 -6.38
N ALA A 72 -3.40 -6.17 -5.32
CA ALA A 72 -1.98 -5.88 -5.39
C ALA A 72 -1.13 -7.15 -5.64
N ALA A 73 -1.70 -8.33 -5.44
CA ALA A 73 -1.00 -9.60 -5.61
C ALA A 73 -0.61 -9.84 -7.09
N ARG A 74 0.67 -10.18 -7.32
CA ARG A 74 1.20 -10.51 -8.66
C ARG A 74 0.41 -11.63 -9.35
N ASP A 75 -0.02 -12.65 -8.60
CA ASP A 75 -0.77 -13.78 -9.18
C ASP A 75 -2.14 -13.36 -9.72
N SER A 76 -2.73 -12.29 -9.17
CA SER A 76 -4.03 -11.77 -9.64
C SER A 76 -3.88 -10.71 -10.73
N ARG A 77 -2.87 -9.83 -10.61
CA ARG A 77 -2.73 -8.63 -11.45
C ARG A 77 -1.67 -8.76 -12.54
N GLY A 78 -0.71 -9.65 -12.38
CA GLY A 78 0.49 -9.72 -13.21
C GLY A 78 1.53 -8.63 -12.89
N PRO A 79 2.61 -8.52 -13.67
CA PRO A 79 3.55 -7.41 -13.58
C PRO A 79 2.85 -6.08 -13.91
N CYS A 80 3.28 -5.00 -13.26
CA CYS A 80 2.73 -3.67 -13.44
C CYS A 80 3.84 -2.64 -13.65
N ALA A 81 3.59 -1.69 -14.54
CA ALA A 81 4.35 -0.46 -14.68
C ALA A 81 3.46 0.75 -14.40
N VAL A 82 4.04 1.83 -13.89
CA VAL A 82 3.35 3.12 -13.65
C VAL A 82 4.06 4.22 -14.41
N THR A 83 3.33 5.26 -14.82
CA THR A 83 3.90 6.43 -15.48
C THR A 83 3.84 7.62 -14.53
N ILE A 84 4.99 8.23 -14.25
CA ILE A 84 5.13 9.43 -13.42
C ILE A 84 5.54 10.59 -14.34
N GLY A 85 4.61 11.51 -14.59
CA GLY A 85 4.75 12.48 -15.68
C GLY A 85 4.93 11.77 -17.02
N GLY A 86 6.14 11.76 -17.57
CA GLY A 86 6.50 11.03 -18.79
C GLY A 86 7.41 9.81 -18.57
N VAL A 87 7.74 9.45 -17.33
CA VAL A 87 8.70 8.39 -17.01
C VAL A 87 7.96 7.12 -16.61
N ARG A 88 8.20 6.02 -17.33
CA ARG A 88 7.64 4.70 -17.01
C ARG A 88 8.54 3.96 -16.01
N VAL A 89 7.94 3.41 -14.96
CA VAL A 89 8.61 2.73 -13.83
C VAL A 89 8.03 1.33 -13.65
N GLY A 90 8.89 0.30 -13.63
CA GLY A 90 8.50 -1.10 -13.45
C GLY A 90 8.22 -1.84 -14.77
N GLY A 91 7.88 -3.13 -14.69
CA GLY A 91 7.79 -4.01 -15.86
C GLY A 91 9.18 -4.36 -16.41
N ASP A 92 9.33 -4.29 -17.73
CA ASP A 92 10.59 -4.57 -18.44
C ASP A 92 11.42 -3.29 -18.69
N GLU A 93 11.07 -2.18 -18.03
CA GLU A 93 11.79 -0.90 -18.15
C GLU A 93 13.13 -0.93 -17.41
N ASP A 94 14.10 -0.17 -17.92
CA ASP A 94 15.37 0.07 -17.22
C ASP A 94 15.17 0.68 -15.84
N VAL A 95 16.16 0.47 -14.96
CA VAL A 95 16.18 1.05 -13.62
C VAL A 95 15.98 2.58 -13.68
N VAL A 96 15.03 3.09 -12.90
CA VAL A 96 14.73 4.52 -12.79
C VAL A 96 15.41 5.07 -11.54
N LEU A 97 16.36 5.99 -11.71
CA LEU A 97 16.95 6.71 -10.60
C LEU A 97 16.11 7.95 -10.26
N ILE A 98 15.66 8.00 -9.01
CA ILE A 98 14.96 9.14 -8.38
C ILE A 98 15.94 9.80 -7.43
N SER A 99 16.22 11.09 -7.60
CA SER A 99 17.22 11.78 -6.77
C SER A 99 16.84 13.24 -6.50
N GLY A 100 17.41 13.81 -5.44
CA GLY A 100 17.15 15.16 -4.98
C GLY A 100 17.23 15.27 -3.45
N PRO A 101 17.09 16.47 -2.88
CA PRO A 101 17.37 16.68 -1.47
C PRO A 101 16.30 16.10 -0.56
N CYS A 102 16.67 15.91 0.71
CA CYS A 102 15.74 15.51 1.77
C CYS A 102 14.64 16.57 2.00
N SER A 103 15.03 17.84 1.99
CA SER A 103 14.14 18.99 2.12
C SER A 103 14.47 20.03 1.05
N VAL A 104 13.46 20.73 0.56
CA VAL A 104 13.67 21.94 -0.25
C VAL A 104 13.93 23.09 0.70
N GLU A 105 15.07 23.74 0.56
CA GLU A 105 15.57 24.73 1.52
C GLU A 105 15.68 26.13 0.89
N SER A 106 15.93 26.21 -0.42
CA SER A 106 15.82 27.45 -1.19
C SER A 106 15.57 27.15 -2.66
N ARG A 107 15.24 28.19 -3.43
CA ARG A 107 15.08 28.11 -4.88
C ARG A 107 16.41 27.78 -5.57
N GLU A 108 17.49 28.45 -5.18
CA GLU A 108 18.82 28.27 -5.75
C GLU A 108 19.33 26.85 -5.52
N GLN A 109 19.09 26.32 -4.30
CA GLN A 109 19.47 24.97 -3.92
C GLN A 109 18.79 23.92 -4.80
N ILE A 110 17.46 23.98 -4.93
CA ILE A 110 16.74 22.96 -5.69
C ILE A 110 17.03 23.05 -7.20
N PHE A 111 17.21 24.24 -7.76
CA PHE A 111 17.57 24.42 -9.17
C PHE A 111 18.95 23.85 -9.48
N SER A 112 19.94 24.17 -8.65
CA SER A 112 21.30 23.63 -8.79
C SER A 112 21.29 22.09 -8.75
N ILE A 113 20.59 21.51 -7.78
CA ILE A 113 20.47 20.06 -7.65
C ILE A 113 19.72 19.46 -8.84
N ALA A 114 18.62 20.05 -9.29
CA ALA A 114 17.84 19.55 -10.41
C ALA A 114 18.67 19.43 -11.71
N ARG A 115 19.51 20.43 -11.98
CA ARG A 115 20.45 20.41 -13.11
C ARG A 115 21.46 19.27 -12.99
N ILE A 116 22.04 19.07 -11.80
CA ILE A 116 22.99 17.98 -11.53
C ILE A 116 22.29 16.63 -11.69
N VAL A 117 21.11 16.45 -11.10
CA VAL A 117 20.30 15.23 -11.19
C VAL A 117 20.01 14.88 -12.66
N LYS A 118 19.57 15.87 -13.46
CA LYS A 118 19.34 15.69 -14.90
C LYS A 118 20.61 15.28 -15.64
N LYS A 119 21.72 15.98 -15.39
CA LYS A 119 23.03 15.70 -16.04
C LYS A 119 23.57 14.32 -15.69
N SER A 120 23.29 13.84 -14.48
CA SER A 120 23.70 12.51 -14.01
C SER A 120 22.82 11.36 -14.54
N GLY A 121 21.82 11.66 -15.38
CA GLY A 121 20.95 10.64 -15.99
C GLY A 121 19.79 10.18 -15.11
N ALA A 122 19.59 10.78 -13.93
CA ALA A 122 18.38 10.52 -13.14
C ALA A 122 17.15 11.05 -13.88
N ARG A 123 16.04 10.32 -13.78
CA ARG A 123 14.84 10.60 -14.57
C ARG A 123 13.74 11.30 -13.78
N ILE A 124 13.85 11.36 -12.45
CA ILE A 124 12.83 11.95 -11.58
C ILE A 124 13.52 12.75 -10.47
N LEU A 125 13.02 13.97 -10.22
CA LEU A 125 13.46 14.84 -9.12
C LEU A 125 12.59 14.57 -7.89
N ARG A 126 13.21 14.43 -6.71
CA ARG A 126 12.50 14.39 -5.43
C ARG A 126 12.85 15.56 -4.52
N GLY A 127 11.92 16.00 -3.68
CA GLY A 127 12.18 17.01 -2.67
C GLY A 127 11.06 17.09 -1.64
N GLY A 128 11.40 17.17 -0.35
CA GLY A 128 10.40 17.30 0.71
C GLY A 128 10.06 18.76 0.95
N ALA A 129 8.85 19.19 0.57
CA ALA A 129 8.34 20.53 0.88
C ALA A 129 7.74 20.63 2.29
N PHE A 130 7.18 19.54 2.79
CA PHE A 130 6.64 19.39 4.14
C PHE A 130 7.47 18.39 4.92
N LYS A 131 7.82 18.68 6.17
CA LYS A 131 8.65 17.81 7.01
C LYS A 131 7.91 17.40 8.28
N PRO A 132 7.78 16.08 8.59
CA PRO A 132 7.12 15.62 9.81
C PRO A 132 8.11 15.73 10.97
N ARG A 133 8.19 16.90 11.60
CA ARG A 133 9.12 17.16 12.70
C ARG A 133 8.43 17.00 14.04
N THR A 134 9.06 16.25 14.93
CA THR A 134 8.61 16.08 16.31
C THR A 134 8.79 17.34 17.14
N SER A 135 9.79 18.17 16.81
CA SER A 135 10.04 19.44 17.50
C SER A 135 9.49 20.62 16.71
N PRO A 136 8.77 21.56 17.35
CA PRO A 136 8.26 22.76 16.69
C PRO A 136 9.37 23.71 16.24
N TYR A 137 10.56 23.65 16.86
CA TYR A 137 11.71 24.51 16.52
C TYR A 137 12.53 24.00 15.34
N SER A 138 12.25 22.79 14.86
CA SER A 138 12.90 22.27 13.66
C SER A 138 12.38 22.94 12.40
N PHE A 139 13.21 22.98 11.35
CA PHE A 139 12.76 23.39 10.02
C PHE A 139 11.56 22.55 9.56
N GLN A 140 10.41 23.19 9.35
CA GLN A 140 9.16 22.52 9.01
C GLN A 140 9.01 22.25 7.50
N GLY A 141 9.99 22.68 6.69
CA GLY A 141 9.86 22.74 5.24
C GLY A 141 9.27 24.08 4.79
N LEU A 142 9.51 24.42 3.52
CA LEU A 142 8.99 25.65 2.90
C LEU A 142 7.51 25.56 2.50
N ARG A 143 6.85 24.41 2.70
CA ARG A 143 5.44 24.19 2.35
C ARG A 143 5.20 24.54 0.88
N GLU A 144 4.17 25.34 0.58
CA GLU A 144 3.79 25.67 -0.80
C GLU A 144 4.91 26.39 -1.57
N ASP A 145 5.73 27.22 -0.93
CA ASP A 145 6.88 27.84 -1.61
C ASP A 145 7.88 26.78 -2.09
N GLY A 146 8.11 25.74 -1.28
CA GLY A 146 8.95 24.61 -1.66
C GLY A 146 8.37 23.80 -2.82
N LEU A 147 7.03 23.63 -2.85
CA LEU A 147 6.33 22.99 -3.97
C LEU A 147 6.45 23.82 -5.25
N ARG A 148 6.28 25.15 -5.16
CA ARG A 148 6.45 26.06 -6.29
C ARG A 148 7.86 25.98 -6.86
N PHE A 149 8.89 25.99 -6.01
CA PHE A 149 10.27 25.85 -6.48
C PHE A 149 10.54 24.50 -7.17
N LEU A 150 9.94 23.40 -6.67
CA LEU A 150 10.01 22.11 -7.36
C LEU A 150 9.35 22.14 -8.73
N ALA A 151 8.18 22.77 -8.85
CA ALA A 151 7.48 22.90 -10.13
C ALA A 151 8.25 23.78 -11.14
N GLU A 152 8.90 24.86 -10.69
CA GLU A 152 9.77 25.66 -11.55
C GLU A 152 11.01 24.85 -11.98
N ALA A 153 11.63 24.09 -11.08
CA ALA A 153 12.76 23.22 -11.41
C ALA A 153 12.37 22.11 -12.40
N ARG A 154 11.14 21.57 -12.29
CA ARG A 154 10.55 20.67 -13.30
C ARG A 154 10.42 21.37 -14.65
N ALA A 155 9.88 22.59 -14.69
CA ALA A 155 9.71 23.33 -15.93
C ALA A 155 11.06 23.59 -16.63
N GLU A 156 12.12 23.84 -15.86
CA GLU A 156 13.46 24.07 -16.40
C GLU A 156 14.13 22.79 -16.93
N THR A 157 14.01 21.67 -16.20
CA THR A 157 14.79 20.44 -16.47
C THR A 157 14.01 19.33 -17.18
N GLY A 158 12.68 19.45 -17.22
CA GLY A 158 11.76 18.42 -17.66
C GLY A 158 11.71 17.19 -16.75
N LEU A 159 12.29 17.25 -15.54
CA LEU A 159 12.23 16.14 -14.58
C LEU A 159 10.89 16.16 -13.84
N PRO A 160 10.07 15.10 -13.90
CA PRO A 160 8.89 14.99 -13.05
C PRO A 160 9.28 15.01 -11.57
N VAL A 161 8.36 15.49 -10.73
CA VAL A 161 8.58 15.76 -9.32
C VAL A 161 7.82 14.78 -8.44
N ILE A 162 8.55 14.22 -7.46
CA ILE A 162 7.99 13.49 -6.33
C ILE A 162 8.17 14.33 -5.05
N THR A 163 7.08 14.51 -4.32
CA THR A 163 7.09 15.13 -2.99
C THR A 163 6.16 14.37 -2.04
N GLU A 164 6.42 14.50 -0.73
CA GLU A 164 5.69 13.78 0.30
C GLU A 164 4.38 14.50 0.66
N ILE A 165 3.30 13.73 0.77
CA ILE A 165 2.05 14.17 1.40
C ILE A 165 1.99 13.62 2.83
N MET A 166 1.75 14.51 3.78
CA MET A 166 1.67 14.16 5.20
C MET A 166 0.25 14.19 5.75
N ASP A 167 -0.60 15.04 5.18
CA ASP A 167 -1.97 15.27 5.59
C ASP A 167 -2.91 15.32 4.37
N PRO A 168 -4.04 14.60 4.38
CA PRO A 168 -5.00 14.63 3.28
C PRO A 168 -5.52 16.03 2.93
N ARG A 169 -5.54 16.96 3.90
CA ARG A 169 -5.99 18.35 3.68
C ARG A 169 -5.08 19.12 2.73
N ASP A 170 -3.80 18.75 2.67
CA ASP A 170 -2.82 19.40 1.81
C ASP A 170 -2.87 18.89 0.35
N LEU A 171 -3.65 17.84 0.08
CA LEU A 171 -3.71 17.18 -1.23
C LEU A 171 -4.00 18.15 -2.37
N SER A 172 -5.03 18.99 -2.21
CA SER A 172 -5.47 19.96 -3.23
C SER A 172 -4.41 21.01 -3.58
N VAL A 173 -3.47 21.27 -2.67
CA VAL A 173 -2.35 22.19 -2.91
C VAL A 173 -1.21 21.42 -3.56
N ILE A 174 -0.85 20.24 -3.03
CA ILE A 174 0.30 19.45 -3.50
C ILE A 174 0.11 18.96 -4.95
N GLU A 175 -1.10 18.51 -5.31
CA GLU A 175 -1.38 17.94 -6.64
C GLU A 175 -1.19 18.92 -7.79
N LYS A 176 -1.23 20.24 -7.51
CA LYS A 176 -0.94 21.28 -8.51
C LYS A 176 0.52 21.26 -8.97
N TYR A 177 1.41 20.76 -8.11
CA TYR A 177 2.86 20.87 -8.31
C TYR A 177 3.55 19.51 -8.48
N ALA A 178 3.01 18.42 -7.93
CA ALA A 178 3.64 17.10 -7.94
C ALA A 178 3.14 16.20 -9.08
N ASP A 179 4.03 15.38 -9.65
CA ASP A 179 3.67 14.35 -10.64
C ASP A 179 3.38 13.00 -9.98
N CYS A 180 3.90 12.79 -8.76
CA CYS A 180 3.63 11.61 -7.94
C CYS A 180 3.73 11.96 -6.45
N LEU A 181 2.74 11.48 -5.69
CA LEU A 181 2.66 11.68 -4.25
C LEU A 181 3.37 10.55 -3.52
N GLN A 182 4.33 10.90 -2.67
CA GLN A 182 4.97 9.96 -1.78
C GLN A 182 4.21 9.92 -0.45
N VAL A 183 3.80 8.71 -0.03
CA VAL A 183 3.36 8.46 1.35
C VAL A 183 4.56 8.00 2.15
N GLY A 184 5.00 8.80 3.13
CA GLY A 184 6.11 8.43 3.99
C GLY A 184 5.79 7.25 4.91
N THR A 185 6.82 6.55 5.38
CA THR A 185 6.68 5.35 6.24
C THR A 185 5.85 5.60 7.50
N ARG A 186 5.89 6.81 8.08
CA ARG A 186 5.08 7.18 9.25
C ARG A 186 3.57 7.17 8.97
N ASN A 187 3.18 7.33 7.70
CA ASN A 187 1.80 7.30 7.23
C ASN A 187 1.45 5.99 6.50
N MET A 188 2.29 4.96 6.55
CA MET A 188 2.06 3.69 5.82
C MET A 188 0.71 3.03 6.17
N HIS A 189 0.22 3.21 7.41
CA HIS A 189 -1.08 2.73 7.88
C HIS A 189 -2.07 3.85 8.14
N ASN A 190 -1.85 5.03 7.55
CA ASN A 190 -2.84 6.09 7.57
C ASN A 190 -3.90 5.77 6.50
N PHE A 191 -5.03 5.19 6.93
CA PHE A 191 -6.12 4.78 6.03
C PHE A 191 -7.11 5.91 5.69
N SER A 192 -6.98 7.08 6.35
CA SER A 192 -7.84 8.25 6.11
C SER A 192 -7.38 9.12 4.95
#